data_AF-A0A258BI73-F1
#
_entry.id   AF-A0A258BI73-F1
#
_cell.length_a   1.000
_cell.length_b   1.000
_cell.length_c   1.000
_cell.angle_alpha   90.00
_cell.angle_beta   90.00
_cell.angle_gamma   90.00
#
_symmetry.space_group_name_H-M   'P 1'
#
loop_
_entity.id
_entity.type
_entity.pdbx_description
1 polymer ?
#
loop_
_entity_poly.entity_id
_entity_poly.type
_entity_poly.pdbx_seq_one_letter_code
_entity_poly.pdbx_strand_id
1 'polypeptide(L)'
;MLIKYWPKETKIPFMRYRYVGVVLSLIMMVGSIYLVMTRGLNLGVDFAGGSVIELRQTDTVTVSNVRSQIPGGLTVNSATDANG
;
A
#
# COMPACT_ATOMS: atom_id res chain seq x y z
N MET A 1 -13.32 31.66 -24.23
CA MET A 1 -13.71 31.83 -22.81
C MET A 1 -14.51 30.61 -22.34
N LEU A 2 -13.92 29.72 -21.55
CA LEU A 2 -14.56 28.50 -21.03
C LEU A 2 -15.45 28.73 -19.79
N ILE A 3 -15.46 29.94 -19.24
CA ILE A 3 -16.15 30.27 -17.98
C ILE A 3 -17.69 30.23 -18.08
N LYS A 4 -18.25 30.21 -19.29
CA LYS A 4 -19.71 30.23 -19.53
C LYS A 4 -20.40 28.90 -19.20
N TYR A 5 -19.67 27.79 -19.20
CA TYR A 5 -20.23 26.45 -18.98
C TYR A 5 -20.19 26.01 -17.51
N TRP A 6 -19.68 26.85 -16.61
CA TRP A 6 -19.64 26.50 -15.19
C TRP A 6 -21.00 26.77 -14.52
N PRO A 7 -21.64 25.76 -13.91
CA PRO A 7 -22.91 25.96 -13.21
C PRO A 7 -22.69 26.90 -12.01
N LYS A 8 -23.44 28.01 -11.97
CA LYS A 8 -23.32 29.03 -10.91
C LYS A 8 -23.92 28.59 -9.57
N GLU A 9 -24.84 27.64 -9.60
CA GLU A 9 -25.44 27.01 -8.44
C GLU A 9 -25.52 25.49 -8.65
N THR A 10 -24.78 24.74 -7.84
CA THR A 10 -24.84 23.27 -7.81
C THR A 10 -25.72 22.83 -6.64
N LYS A 11 -26.99 22.53 -6.91
CA LYS A 11 -27.94 22.03 -5.91
C LYS A 11 -27.89 20.50 -5.82
N ILE A 12 -26.84 19.97 -5.23
CA ILE A 12 -26.76 18.53 -4.93
C ILE A 12 -27.32 18.29 -3.52
N PRO A 13 -28.36 17.42 -3.37
CA PRO A 13 -28.99 17.17 -2.07
C PRO A 13 -28.16 16.19 -1.22
N PHE A 14 -26.96 16.57 -0.81
CA PHE A 14 -26.05 15.72 -0.01
C PHE A 14 -26.71 15.19 1.28
N MET A 15 -27.56 16.01 1.91
CA MET A 15 -28.24 15.62 3.15
C MET A 15 -29.24 14.48 2.98
N ARG A 16 -29.75 14.24 1.76
CA ARG A 16 -30.62 13.09 1.49
C ARG A 16 -29.85 11.77 1.55
N TYR A 17 -28.56 11.79 1.23
CA TYR A 17 -27.71 10.58 1.13
C TYR A 17 -26.76 10.38 2.31
N ARG A 18 -26.83 11.24 3.34
CA ARG A 18 -25.92 11.17 4.50
C ARG A 18 -25.83 9.79 5.14
N TYR A 19 -26.96 9.08 5.25
CA TYR A 19 -27.01 7.77 5.89
C TYR A 19 -26.36 6.69 5.03
N VAL A 20 -26.51 6.76 3.70
CA VAL A 20 -25.83 5.85 2.77
C VAL A 20 -24.31 6.03 2.88
N GLY A 21 -23.84 7.28 2.90
CA GLY A 21 -22.42 7.59 3.08
C GLY A 21 -21.88 7.08 4.42
N VAL A 22 -22.60 7.33 5.53
CA VAL A 22 -22.20 6.87 6.86
C VAL A 22 -22.15 5.35 6.95
N VAL A 23 -23.15 4.64 6.42
CA VAL A 23 -23.17 3.17 6.43
C VAL A 23 -22.03 2.61 5.59
N LEU A 24 -21.78 3.17 4.40
CA LEU A 24 -20.66 2.75 3.56
C LEU A 24 -19.30 2.97 4.26
N SER A 25 -19.11 4.12 4.91
CA SER A 25 -17.90 4.41 5.69
C SER A 25 -17.72 3.42 6.84
N LEU A 26 -18.81 3.09 7.55
CA LEU A 26 -18.76 2.12 8.64
C LEU A 26 -18.38 0.72 8.15
N ILE A 27 -18.97 0.28 7.02
CA ILE A 27 -18.63 -1.00 6.39
C ILE A 27 -17.16 -1.04 5.98
N MET A 28 -16.65 0.03 5.35
CA MET A 28 -15.23 0.13 4.97
C MET A 28 -14.31 0.09 6.20
N MET A 29 -14.68 0.78 7.29
CA MET A 29 -13.90 0.78 8.52
C MET A 29 -13.84 -0.62 9.16
N VAL A 30 -14.98 -1.29 9.31
CA VAL A 30 -15.03 -2.66 9.85
C VAL A 30 -14.31 -3.63 8.92
N GLY A 31 -14.50 -3.51 7.61
CA GLY A 31 -13.82 -4.32 6.61
C GLY A 31 -12.30 -4.18 6.66
N SER A 32 -11.80 -2.96 6.88
CA SER A 32 -10.36 -2.71 7.08
C SER A 32 -9.84 -3.43 8.32
N ILE A 33 -10.51 -3.30 9.47
CA ILE A 33 -10.12 -3.97 10.71
C ILE A 33 -10.14 -5.50 10.54
N TYR A 34 -11.20 -6.02 9.92
CA TYR A 34 -11.34 -7.46 9.63
C TYR A 34 -10.21 -7.98 8.74
N LEU A 35 -9.84 -7.24 7.69
CA LEU A 35 -8.76 -7.64 6.78
C LEU A 35 -7.41 -7.66 7.51
N VAL A 36 -7.14 -6.65 8.34
CA VAL A 36 -5.92 -6.59 9.16
C VAL A 36 -5.83 -7.79 10.11
N MET A 37 -6.93 -8.18 10.75
CA MET A 37 -6.96 -9.33 11.67
C MET A 37 -6.80 -10.69 10.96
N THR A 38 -7.35 -10.85 9.75
CA THR A 38 -7.38 -12.14 9.04
C THR A 38 -6.20 -12.36 8.09
N ARG A 39 -5.74 -11.32 7.40
CA ARG A 39 -4.60 -11.39 6.48
C ARG A 39 -3.27 -11.03 7.16
N GLY A 40 -3.32 -10.41 8.33
CA GLY A 40 -2.16 -9.81 8.95
C GLY A 40 -1.67 -8.57 8.19
N LEU A 41 -0.60 -7.96 8.72
CA LEU A 41 0.11 -6.87 8.07
C LEU A 41 1.46 -7.38 7.58
N ASN A 42 1.96 -6.82 6.47
CA ASN A 42 3.36 -6.96 6.09
C ASN A 42 4.20 -6.10 7.04
N LEU A 43 4.47 -6.64 8.22
CA LEU A 43 5.22 -5.96 9.26
C LEU A 43 6.67 -5.73 8.80
N GLY A 44 7.12 -4.48 8.84
CA GLY A 44 8.50 -4.12 8.55
C GLY A 44 9.48 -4.66 9.62
N VAL A 45 10.77 -4.49 9.36
CA VAL A 45 11.84 -4.96 10.25
C VAL A 45 11.72 -4.41 11.68
N ASP A 46 11.22 -3.17 11.82
CA ASP A 46 11.00 -2.51 13.11
C ASP A 46 9.93 -3.19 13.98
N PHE A 47 9.03 -3.97 13.37
CA PHE A 47 7.90 -4.62 14.06
C PHE A 47 8.01 -6.15 14.09
N ALA A 48 8.56 -6.77 13.05
CA ALA A 48 8.76 -8.21 12.98
C ALA A 48 10.08 -8.69 13.58
N GLY A 49 11.05 -7.77 13.75
CA GLY A 49 12.43 -8.12 14.08
C GLY A 49 13.18 -8.70 12.87
N GLY A 50 14.44 -8.31 12.71
CA GLY A 50 15.28 -8.75 11.59
C GLY A 50 16.34 -7.70 11.27
N SER A 51 17.06 -7.90 10.17
CA SER A 51 18.00 -6.92 9.64
C SER A 51 17.70 -6.70 8.17
N VAL A 52 17.63 -5.44 7.75
CA VAL A 52 17.53 -5.07 6.33
C VAL A 52 18.93 -4.72 5.84
N ILE A 53 19.33 -5.31 4.72
CA ILE A 53 20.60 -5.01 4.05
C ILE A 53 20.22 -4.42 2.69
N GLU A 54 20.48 -3.12 2.50
CA GLU A 54 20.29 -2.44 1.22
C GLU A 54 21.59 -2.58 0.41
N LEU A 55 21.53 -3.34 -0.69
CA LEU A 55 22.64 -3.47 -1.63
C LEU A 55 22.34 -2.57 -2.83
N ARG A 56 23.16 -1.53 -3.03
CA ARG A 56 23.12 -0.71 -4.25
C ARG A 56 24.14 -1.27 -5.22
N GLN A 57 23.65 -1.92 -6.27
CA GLN A 57 24.47 -2.44 -7.35
C GLN A 57 24.11 -1.73 -8.66
N THR A 58 25.12 -1.35 -9.43
CA THR A 58 24.97 -0.58 -10.67
C THR A 58 24.46 -1.41 -11.84
N ASP A 59 24.54 -2.74 -11.74
CA ASP A 59 24.10 -3.70 -12.75
C ASP A 59 22.81 -4.42 -12.30
N THR A 60 22.00 -4.89 -13.24
CA THR A 60 20.71 -5.56 -12.99
C THR A 60 20.88 -6.82 -12.15
N VAL A 61 20.53 -6.75 -10.86
CA VAL A 61 20.62 -7.90 -9.95
C VAL A 61 19.24 -8.54 -9.75
N THR A 62 19.12 -9.81 -10.18
CA THR A 62 17.94 -10.64 -9.90
C THR A 62 18.03 -11.26 -8.50
N VAL A 63 16.89 -11.35 -7.79
CA VAL A 63 16.77 -11.95 -6.45
C VAL A 63 17.45 -13.33 -6.33
N SER A 64 17.44 -14.13 -7.40
CA SER A 64 18.05 -15.47 -7.42
C SER A 64 19.59 -15.44 -7.30
N ASN A 65 20.24 -14.45 -7.91
CA ASN A 65 21.71 -14.31 -7.86
C ASN A 65 22.19 -13.86 -6.49
N VAL A 66 21.40 -13.02 -5.78
CA VAL A 66 21.72 -12.63 -4.40
C VAL A 66 21.59 -13.82 -3.46
N ARG A 67 20.54 -14.63 -3.61
CA ARG A 67 20.28 -15.79 -2.75
C ARG A 67 21.35 -16.88 -2.90
N SER A 68 21.96 -17.04 -4.07
CA SER A 68 23.02 -18.04 -4.29
C SER A 68 24.38 -17.63 -3.74
N GLN A 69 24.62 -16.33 -3.51
CA GLN A 69 25.91 -15.80 -3.05
C GLN A 69 25.96 -15.49 -1.54
N ILE A 70 24.82 -15.46 -0.84
CA ILE A 70 24.78 -15.25 0.62
C ILE A 70 24.89 -16.59 1.36
N PRO A 71 25.98 -16.85 2.11
CA PRO A 71 26.07 -18.02 3.00
C PRO A 71 25.21 -17.83 4.26
N GLY A 72 24.51 -18.88 4.71
CA GLY A 72 23.87 -18.92 6.03
C GLY A 72 22.35 -19.05 6.08
N GLY A 73 21.67 -19.39 4.97
CA GLY A 73 20.22 -19.69 5.01
C GLY A 73 19.30 -18.48 5.22
N LEU A 74 19.79 -17.26 4.94
CA LEU A 74 18.98 -16.04 5.02
C LEU A 74 17.90 -16.01 3.91
N THR A 75 16.66 -15.75 4.30
CA THR A 75 15.52 -15.57 3.39
C THR A 75 15.46 -14.14 2.88
N VAL A 76 15.66 -13.94 1.57
CA VAL A 76 15.47 -12.64 0.90
C VAL A 76 14.00 -12.49 0.50
N ASN A 77 13.30 -11.53 1.12
CA ASN A 77 11.86 -11.30 0.95
C ASN A 77 11.52 -10.19 -0.07
N SER A 78 12.49 -9.36 -0.47
CA SER A 78 12.33 -8.37 -1.54
C SER A 78 13.70 -7.98 -2.09
N ALA A 79 13.83 -7.83 -3.41
CA ALA A 79 14.91 -7.07 -4.03
C ALA A 79 14.26 -6.08 -4.99
N THR A 80 14.45 -4.79 -4.72
CA THR A 80 14.05 -3.70 -5.61
C THR A 80 15.28 -3.34 -6.43
N ASP A 81 15.14 -3.36 -7.76
CA ASP A 81 16.15 -2.83 -8.69
C ASP A 81 16.19 -1.31 -8.56
N ALA A 82 17.32 -0.69 -8.89
CA ALA A 82 17.53 0.76 -8.80
C ALA A 82 16.55 1.60 -9.67
N ASN A 83 15.66 0.96 -10.43
CA ASN A 83 14.65 1.59 -11.29
C ASN A 83 13.20 1.57 -10.73
N GLY A 84 12.99 1.10 -9.49
CA GLY A 84 11.68 1.15 -8.81
C GLY A 84 11.06 -0.23 -8.59
#